data_AF-A0A0Q7QG73-F1
#
_entry.id   AF-A0A0Q7QG73-F1
#
_cell.length_a   1.000
_cell.length_b   1.000
_cell.length_c   1.000
_cell.angle_alpha   90.00
_cell.angle_beta   90.00
_cell.angle_gamma   90.00
#
_symmetry.space_group_name_H-M   'P 1'
#
loop_
_entity.id
_entity.type
_entity.pdbx_description
1 polymer ?
#
loop_
_entity_poly.entity_id
_entity_poly.type
_entity_poly.pdbx_seq_one_letter_code
_entity_poly.pdbx_strand_id
1 'polypeptide(L)'
;MSDTVRGLVHGAERWLVTERRALHAVAMTRILLGLSILGLLVTNFSTRQTWAGDASVWADPARSLSRFPEVAILDGVSGDLLSLVYVVVMLAAFAFMIGWHAKAANGVTVVGFIAITAQNPVLEGAADNIVRLGLLWLLLMRTSEVWAVDASRPRPDREAAVPDWLRTGLHNVGLVGLSIQTVLVYLAAGLDKVADSGWQRGTALYTTLRLPENRPFPGLSDVLTSSSVVLALVTWLVLVVQLFFAPLLLSRFTRQLAAWSAIVVNLLFAVVLAAPWSALAFVAVTVVFIDDDWWEDRGERVADRMFPVTDWFLDRWYPVVDRVADAWFAVTDFVRVTIFRR
;
A
#
# COMPACT_ATOMS: atom_id res chain seq x y z
N MET A 1 -7.37 -36.83 17.44
CA MET A 1 -7.47 -35.35 17.50
C MET A 1 -8.53 -35.02 18.54
N SER A 2 -8.19 -34.30 19.62
CA SER A 2 -9.14 -34.01 20.71
C SER A 2 -10.27 -33.08 20.25
N ASP A 3 -11.42 -33.13 20.92
CA ASP A 3 -12.60 -32.30 20.57
C ASP A 3 -12.28 -30.80 20.56
N THR A 4 -11.37 -30.37 21.44
CA THR A 4 -10.84 -28.98 21.47
C THR A 4 -10.14 -28.61 20.16
N VAL A 5 -9.27 -29.47 19.62
CA VAL A 5 -8.55 -29.21 18.38
C VAL A 5 -9.53 -29.19 17.20
N ARG A 6 -10.51 -30.10 17.19
CA ARG A 6 -11.54 -30.13 16.13
C ARG A 6 -12.39 -28.86 16.15
N GLY A 7 -12.77 -28.38 17.34
CA GLY A 7 -13.50 -27.11 17.51
C GLY A 7 -12.72 -25.89 17.04
N LEU A 8 -11.41 -25.83 17.35
CA LEU A 8 -10.53 -24.76 16.86
C LEU A 8 -10.42 -24.76 15.34
N VAL A 9 -10.21 -25.93 14.72
CA VAL A 9 -10.14 -26.07 13.26
C VAL A 9 -11.44 -25.62 12.59
N HIS A 10 -12.59 -26.05 13.08
CA HIS A 10 -13.90 -25.62 12.53
C HIS A 10 -14.16 -24.13 12.75
N GLY A 11 -13.65 -23.56 13.85
CA GLY A 11 -13.69 -22.11 14.10
C GLY A 11 -12.86 -21.34 13.07
N ALA A 12 -11.63 -21.76 12.85
CA ALA A 12 -10.71 -21.16 11.89
C ALA A 12 -11.23 -21.27 10.45
N GLU A 13 -11.73 -22.44 10.07
CA GLU A 13 -12.33 -22.66 8.74
C GLU A 13 -13.49 -21.71 8.50
N ARG A 14 -14.46 -21.65 9.43
CA ARG A 14 -15.58 -20.72 9.32
C ARG A 14 -15.12 -19.27 9.26
N TRP A 15 -14.16 -18.86 10.07
CA TRP A 15 -13.63 -17.50 10.02
C TRP A 15 -13.02 -17.19 8.64
N LEU A 16 -12.30 -18.16 8.05
CA LEU A 16 -11.61 -17.99 6.77
C LEU A 16 -12.57 -17.92 5.57
N VAL A 17 -13.63 -18.74 5.52
CA VAL A 17 -14.40 -18.93 4.28
C VAL A 17 -15.80 -18.34 4.28
N THR A 18 -16.37 -18.01 5.45
CA THR A 18 -17.80 -17.64 5.54
C THR A 18 -18.05 -16.18 5.20
N GLU A 19 -17.30 -15.27 5.82
CA GLU A 19 -17.50 -13.82 5.68
C GLU A 19 -16.16 -13.12 5.42
N ARG A 20 -16.21 -12.05 4.63
CA ARG A 20 -15.06 -11.20 4.36
C ARG A 20 -14.88 -10.24 5.53
N ARG A 21 -13.64 -10.07 6.00
CA ARG A 21 -13.32 -9.27 7.19
C ARG A 21 -12.67 -7.94 6.82
N ALA A 22 -12.86 -6.91 7.65
CA ALA A 22 -12.18 -5.62 7.52
C ALA A 22 -12.29 -4.93 6.14
N LEU A 23 -13.45 -5.03 5.47
CA LEU A 23 -13.65 -4.48 4.11
C LEU A 23 -13.32 -2.99 4.01
N HIS A 24 -13.73 -2.18 4.99
CA HIS A 24 -13.45 -0.75 5.04
C HIS A 24 -11.98 -0.45 5.26
N ALA A 25 -11.30 -1.19 6.15
CA ALA A 25 -9.88 -1.02 6.37
C ALA A 25 -9.08 -1.37 5.11
N VAL A 26 -9.44 -2.46 4.43
CA VAL A 26 -8.83 -2.86 3.14
C VAL A 26 -9.08 -1.81 2.05
N ALA A 27 -10.27 -1.23 1.97
CA ALA A 27 -10.56 -0.13 1.04
C ALA A 27 -9.73 1.13 1.37
N MET A 28 -9.57 1.47 2.64
CA MET A 28 -8.70 2.57 3.05
C MET A 28 -7.24 2.29 2.71
N THR A 29 -6.74 1.07 2.95
CA THR A 29 -5.39 0.66 2.54
C THR A 29 -5.19 0.82 1.04
N ARG A 30 -6.17 0.41 0.22
CA ARG A 30 -6.17 0.62 -1.24
C ARG A 30 -6.01 2.09 -1.60
N ILE A 31 -6.84 2.96 -1.01
CA ILE A 31 -6.83 4.40 -1.28
C ILE A 31 -5.48 5.01 -0.88
N LEU A 32 -4.98 4.71 0.32
CA LEU A 32 -3.74 5.30 0.84
C LEU A 32 -2.50 4.81 0.09
N LEU A 33 -2.43 3.53 -0.31
CA LEU A 33 -1.35 3.02 -1.17
C LEU A 33 -1.44 3.59 -2.59
N GLY A 34 -2.63 3.68 -3.17
CA GLY A 34 -2.81 4.32 -4.47
C GLY A 34 -2.37 5.79 -4.45
N LEU A 35 -2.73 6.51 -3.39
CA LEU A 35 -2.33 7.90 -3.18
C LEU A 35 -0.82 8.04 -2.94
N SER A 36 -0.20 7.15 -2.16
CA SER A 36 1.25 7.22 -1.91
C SER A 36 2.04 7.01 -3.20
N ILE A 37 1.66 6.04 -4.03
CA ILE A 37 2.29 5.76 -5.32
C ILE A 37 2.06 6.92 -6.29
N LEU A 38 0.81 7.35 -6.45
CA LEU A 38 0.49 8.45 -7.37
C LEU A 38 1.19 9.73 -6.94
N GLY A 39 1.21 10.03 -5.65
CA GLY A 39 1.94 11.17 -5.09
C GLY A 39 3.43 11.10 -5.39
N LEU A 40 4.07 9.96 -5.12
CA LEU A 40 5.49 9.74 -5.43
C LEU A 40 5.79 9.97 -6.91
N LEU A 41 4.97 9.39 -7.80
CA LEU A 41 5.16 9.52 -9.23
C LEU A 41 4.93 10.96 -9.71
N VAL A 42 3.86 11.63 -9.26
CA VAL A 42 3.58 13.02 -9.62
C VAL A 42 4.72 13.94 -9.16
N THR A 43 5.21 13.80 -7.93
CA THR A 43 6.29 14.66 -7.42
C THR A 43 7.61 14.46 -8.14
N ASN A 44 7.86 13.26 -8.68
CA ASN A 44 9.10 12.93 -9.39
C ASN A 44 8.92 12.95 -10.93
N PHE A 45 7.78 13.43 -11.43
CA PHE A 45 7.50 13.38 -12.86
C PHE A 45 8.49 14.22 -13.68
N SER A 46 8.86 15.41 -13.21
CA SER A 46 9.84 16.27 -13.89
C SER A 46 11.25 15.67 -13.91
N THR A 47 11.61 14.92 -12.87
CA THR A 47 12.93 14.30 -12.65
C THR A 47 12.95 12.81 -13.00
N ARG A 48 11.91 12.30 -13.67
CA ARG A 48 11.76 10.87 -13.98
C ARG A 48 12.93 10.29 -14.79
N GLN A 49 13.57 11.08 -15.65
CA GLN A 49 14.73 10.61 -16.41
C GLN A 49 15.96 10.45 -15.52
N THR A 50 16.15 11.35 -14.54
CA THR A 50 17.27 11.29 -13.61
C THR A 50 17.13 10.18 -12.58
N TRP A 51 15.89 9.76 -12.26
CA TRP A 51 15.65 8.74 -11.23
C TRP A 51 15.55 7.31 -11.78
N ALA A 52 14.98 7.12 -12.97
CA ALA A 52 14.69 5.78 -13.52
C ALA A 52 14.93 5.65 -15.03
N GLY A 53 15.36 6.72 -15.71
CA GLY A 53 15.62 6.69 -17.15
C GLY A 53 17.08 6.77 -17.51
N ASP A 54 17.35 7.15 -18.75
CA ASP A 54 18.70 7.20 -19.33
C ASP A 54 19.65 8.15 -18.57
N ALA A 55 19.11 9.14 -17.86
CA ALA A 55 19.89 10.07 -17.04
C ALA A 55 20.19 9.55 -15.62
N SER A 56 19.79 8.31 -15.30
CA SER A 56 20.03 7.66 -14.00
C SER A 56 21.34 6.86 -13.94
N VAL A 57 22.33 7.22 -14.77
CA VAL A 57 23.66 6.57 -14.89
C VAL A 57 24.37 6.41 -13.52
N TRP A 58 24.12 7.33 -12.59
CA TRP A 58 24.65 7.26 -11.24
C TRP A 58 24.20 6.02 -10.44
N ALA A 59 23.08 5.40 -10.81
CA ALA A 59 22.57 4.17 -10.23
C ALA A 59 23.11 2.89 -10.92
N ASP A 60 23.84 3.01 -12.04
CA ASP A 60 24.39 1.87 -12.79
C ASP A 60 25.25 0.94 -11.93
N PRO A 61 26.16 1.43 -11.04
CA PRO A 61 26.97 0.55 -10.20
C PRO A 61 26.10 -0.34 -9.31
N ALA A 62 25.04 0.23 -8.72
CA ALA A 62 24.13 -0.52 -7.87
C ALA A 62 23.21 -1.45 -8.67
N ARG A 63 22.74 -1.02 -9.86
CA ARG A 63 21.97 -1.88 -10.79
C ARG A 63 22.78 -3.08 -11.26
N SER A 64 24.07 -2.89 -11.57
CA SER A 64 24.96 -3.97 -12.02
C SER A 64 25.21 -5.06 -10.98
N LEU A 65 25.07 -4.72 -9.69
CA LEU A 65 25.17 -5.67 -8.57
C LEU A 65 23.85 -6.39 -8.29
N SER A 66 22.73 -5.84 -8.75
CA SER A 66 21.41 -6.44 -8.57
C SER A 66 21.27 -7.69 -9.43
N ARG A 67 20.86 -8.81 -8.82
CA ARG A 67 20.55 -10.06 -9.51
C ARG A 67 19.05 -10.24 -9.74
N PHE A 68 18.24 -9.23 -9.40
CA PHE A 68 16.80 -9.32 -9.48
C PHE A 68 16.32 -9.07 -10.91
N PRO A 69 15.33 -9.84 -11.40
CA PRO A 69 14.83 -9.74 -12.77
C PRO A 69 14.10 -8.42 -13.05
N GLU A 70 13.70 -7.70 -12.01
CA GLU A 70 12.92 -6.47 -12.07
C GLU A 70 13.65 -5.33 -12.78
N VAL A 71 14.98 -5.27 -12.64
CA VAL A 71 15.84 -4.28 -13.30
C VAL A 71 15.76 -4.42 -14.83
N ALA A 72 15.65 -5.66 -15.32
CA ALA A 72 15.59 -5.96 -16.75
C ALA A 72 14.30 -5.49 -17.43
N ILE A 73 13.25 -5.13 -16.67
CA ILE A 73 11.95 -4.74 -17.22
C ILE A 73 12.05 -3.42 -18.01
N LEU A 74 12.87 -2.48 -17.53
CA LEU A 74 13.07 -1.16 -18.17
C LEU A 74 14.51 -0.94 -18.64
N ASP A 75 15.32 -2.00 -18.70
CA ASP A 75 16.70 -1.89 -19.16
C ASP A 75 16.76 -1.50 -20.64
N GLY A 76 17.55 -0.47 -20.96
CA GLY A 76 17.69 0.07 -22.32
C GLY A 76 16.45 0.73 -22.93
N VAL A 77 15.42 1.02 -22.11
CA VAL A 77 14.19 1.69 -22.57
C VAL A 77 14.46 3.18 -22.81
N SER A 78 14.09 3.69 -23.99
CA SER A 78 14.25 5.12 -24.30
C SER A 78 13.48 6.02 -23.34
N GLY A 79 14.00 7.22 -23.08
CA GLY A 79 13.34 8.20 -22.21
C GLY A 79 11.87 8.50 -22.58
N ASP A 80 11.49 8.50 -23.87
CA ASP A 80 10.10 8.71 -24.30
C ASP A 80 9.20 7.54 -23.91
N LEU A 81 9.66 6.31 -24.12
CA LEU A 81 8.92 5.11 -23.73
C LEU A 81 8.82 5.00 -22.21
N LEU A 82 9.88 5.35 -21.47
CA LEU A 82 9.80 5.45 -20.01
C LEU A 82 8.74 6.46 -19.59
N SER A 83 8.68 7.62 -20.24
CA SER A 83 7.68 8.64 -19.93
C SER A 83 6.26 8.12 -20.14
N LEU A 84 6.04 7.36 -21.22
CA LEU A 84 4.76 6.70 -21.48
C LEU A 84 4.42 5.67 -20.39
N VAL A 85 5.36 4.78 -20.06
CA VAL A 85 5.19 3.79 -18.98
C VAL A 85 4.85 4.49 -17.67
N TYR A 86 5.56 5.56 -17.33
CA TYR A 86 5.34 6.35 -16.13
C TYR A 86 3.91 6.89 -16.05
N VAL A 87 3.39 7.47 -17.15
CA VAL A 87 2.01 7.95 -17.23
C VAL A 87 1.00 6.80 -17.11
N VAL A 88 1.25 5.67 -17.77
CA VAL A 88 0.39 4.49 -17.68
C VAL A 88 0.30 3.99 -16.23
N VAL A 89 1.43 3.94 -15.51
CA VAL A 89 1.45 3.53 -14.10
C VAL A 89 0.74 4.56 -13.22
N MET A 90 0.87 5.85 -13.47
CA MET A 90 0.11 6.89 -12.77
C MET A 90 -1.40 6.73 -12.96
N LEU A 91 -1.85 6.49 -14.19
CA LEU A 91 -3.27 6.26 -14.49
C LEU A 91 -3.77 4.98 -13.84
N ALA A 92 -2.98 3.91 -13.85
CA ALA A 92 -3.30 2.66 -13.17
C ALA A 92 -3.37 2.84 -11.65
N ALA A 93 -2.44 3.58 -11.04
CA ALA A 93 -2.45 3.88 -9.61
C ALA A 93 -3.66 4.73 -9.21
N PHE A 94 -4.05 5.70 -10.05
CA PHE A 94 -5.27 6.48 -9.86
C PHE A 94 -6.53 5.61 -9.97
N ALA A 95 -6.63 4.78 -11.01
CA ALA A 95 -7.73 3.82 -11.19
C ALA A 95 -7.83 2.87 -9.99
N PHE A 96 -6.70 2.34 -9.52
CA PHE A 96 -6.61 1.50 -8.33
C PHE A 96 -7.07 2.23 -7.07
N MET A 97 -6.61 3.47 -6.85
CA MET A 97 -6.98 4.30 -5.70
C MET A 97 -8.50 4.47 -5.61
N ILE A 98 -9.15 4.89 -6.69
CA ILE A 98 -10.61 5.08 -6.75
C ILE A 98 -11.38 3.76 -6.82
N GLY A 99 -10.70 2.64 -7.04
CA GLY A 99 -11.31 1.31 -7.13
C GLY A 99 -12.03 1.05 -8.46
N TRP A 100 -11.55 1.65 -9.55
CA TRP A 100 -11.99 1.38 -10.92
C TRP A 100 -11.14 0.26 -11.54
N HIS A 101 -11.79 -0.83 -11.97
CA HIS A 101 -11.16 -2.10 -12.36
C HIS A 101 -10.06 -2.54 -11.40
N ALA A 102 -10.33 -2.45 -10.08
CA ALA A 102 -9.32 -2.45 -9.02
C ALA A 102 -8.26 -3.58 -9.12
N LYS A 103 -8.65 -4.80 -9.53
CA LYS A 103 -7.70 -5.92 -9.70
C LYS A 103 -6.75 -5.72 -10.87
N ALA A 104 -7.26 -5.33 -12.04
CA ALA A 104 -6.45 -5.10 -13.23
C ALA A 104 -5.56 -3.86 -13.03
N ALA A 105 -6.14 -2.79 -12.47
CA ALA A 105 -5.41 -1.57 -12.12
C ALA A 105 -4.29 -1.87 -11.11
N ASN A 106 -4.55 -2.66 -10.06
CA ASN A 106 -3.52 -3.10 -9.11
C ASN A 106 -2.43 -3.93 -9.80
N GLY A 107 -2.79 -4.86 -10.69
CA GLY A 107 -1.81 -5.67 -11.44
C GLY A 107 -0.83 -4.82 -12.24
N VAL A 108 -1.33 -3.83 -12.98
CA VAL A 108 -0.48 -2.86 -13.72
C VAL A 108 0.34 -2.01 -12.75
N THR A 109 -0.28 -1.56 -11.65
CA THR A 109 0.38 -0.73 -10.63
C THR A 109 1.53 -1.48 -9.96
N VAL A 110 1.37 -2.75 -9.58
CA VAL A 110 2.43 -3.59 -8.99
C VAL A 110 3.62 -3.69 -9.94
N VAL A 111 3.37 -4.16 -11.16
CA VAL A 111 4.44 -4.39 -12.14
C VAL A 111 5.15 -3.08 -12.48
N GLY A 112 4.38 -2.03 -12.72
CA GLY A 112 4.90 -0.70 -13.02
C GLY A 112 5.70 -0.09 -11.87
N PHE A 113 5.18 -0.15 -10.64
CA PHE A 113 5.87 0.37 -9.46
C PHE A 113 7.19 -0.36 -9.23
N ILE A 114 7.18 -1.70 -9.28
CA ILE A 114 8.38 -2.54 -9.18
C ILE A 114 9.39 -2.17 -10.27
N ALA A 115 8.94 -2.10 -11.52
CA ALA A 115 9.80 -1.82 -12.67
C ALA A 115 10.49 -0.46 -12.55
N ILE A 116 9.76 0.58 -12.14
CA ILE A 116 10.29 1.95 -12.02
C ILE A 116 11.22 2.05 -10.79
N THR A 117 10.80 1.55 -9.63
CA THR A 117 11.61 1.65 -8.39
C THR A 117 12.88 0.80 -8.46
N ALA A 118 12.85 -0.35 -9.15
CA ALA A 118 14.02 -1.19 -9.38
C ALA A 118 15.12 -0.50 -10.21
N GLN A 119 14.80 0.58 -10.95
CA GLN A 119 15.83 1.37 -11.64
C GLN A 119 16.72 2.16 -10.69
N ASN A 120 16.29 2.32 -9.43
CA ASN A 120 17.00 3.08 -8.42
C ASN A 120 17.17 2.31 -7.10
N PRO A 121 18.01 1.26 -7.08
CA PRO A 121 18.24 0.45 -5.88
C PRO A 121 18.96 1.21 -4.76
N VAL A 122 19.53 2.39 -5.04
CA VAL A 122 20.22 3.23 -4.05
C VAL A 122 19.21 3.98 -3.16
N LEU A 123 18.09 4.43 -3.74
CA LEU A 123 17.06 5.19 -3.02
C LEU A 123 15.93 4.30 -2.48
N GLU A 124 15.98 3.00 -2.78
CA GLU A 124 14.98 2.05 -2.32
C GLU A 124 14.97 1.94 -0.78
N GLY A 125 13.81 2.16 -0.18
CA GLY A 125 13.63 2.19 1.26
C GLY A 125 12.66 1.13 1.79
N ALA A 126 12.53 1.07 3.11
CA ALA A 126 11.57 0.19 3.78
C ALA A 126 10.11 0.46 3.35
N ALA A 127 9.79 1.72 3.01
CA ALA A 127 8.46 2.09 2.54
C ALA A 127 8.13 1.49 1.17
N ASP A 128 9.08 1.45 0.23
CA ASP A 128 8.87 0.86 -1.10
C ASP A 128 8.58 -0.63 -1.00
N ASN A 129 9.29 -1.33 -0.11
CA ASN A 129 9.04 -2.73 0.21
C ASN A 129 7.63 -2.96 0.77
N ILE A 130 7.15 -2.07 1.66
CA ILE A 130 5.78 -2.14 2.16
C ILE A 130 4.77 -1.92 1.04
N VAL A 131 5.00 -0.96 0.15
CA VAL A 131 4.13 -0.71 -1.00
C VAL A 131 4.06 -1.96 -1.88
N ARG A 132 5.21 -2.51 -2.30
CA ARG A 132 5.29 -3.72 -3.14
C ARG A 132 4.50 -4.88 -2.54
N LEU A 133 4.77 -5.20 -1.27
CA LEU A 133 4.11 -6.32 -0.57
C LEU A 133 2.63 -6.02 -0.31
N GLY A 134 2.29 -4.79 0.03
CA GLY A 134 0.92 -4.34 0.23
C GLY A 134 0.08 -4.55 -1.03
N LEU A 135 0.57 -4.07 -2.18
CA LEU A 135 -0.10 -4.26 -3.46
C LEU A 135 -0.25 -5.76 -3.83
N LEU A 136 0.78 -6.58 -3.58
CA LEU A 136 0.73 -8.04 -3.79
C LEU A 136 -0.35 -8.71 -2.93
N TRP A 137 -0.43 -8.36 -1.64
CA TRP A 137 -1.49 -8.90 -0.76
C TRP A 137 -2.87 -8.44 -1.20
N LEU A 138 -3.02 -7.18 -1.66
CA LEU A 138 -4.28 -6.66 -2.19
C LEU A 138 -4.71 -7.34 -3.50
N LEU A 139 -3.80 -7.97 -4.27
CA LEU A 139 -4.18 -8.83 -5.40
C LEU A 139 -4.94 -10.09 -4.97
N LEU A 140 -4.86 -10.51 -3.71
CA LEU A 140 -5.70 -11.59 -3.17
C LEU A 140 -7.02 -11.05 -2.63
N MET A 141 -7.02 -9.83 -2.09
CA MET A 141 -8.17 -9.23 -1.42
C MET A 141 -9.21 -8.62 -2.35
N ARG A 142 -10.49 -8.69 -1.98
CA ARG A 142 -11.52 -7.86 -2.60
C ARG A 142 -11.43 -6.44 -2.07
N THR A 143 -10.86 -5.56 -2.87
CA THR A 143 -10.61 -4.17 -2.48
C THR A 143 -11.68 -3.21 -2.97
N SER A 144 -12.60 -3.63 -3.84
CA SER A 144 -13.61 -2.77 -4.49
C SER A 144 -15.04 -2.98 -3.99
N GLU A 145 -15.23 -3.59 -2.80
CA GLU A 145 -16.56 -3.85 -2.21
C GLU A 145 -17.16 -2.58 -1.58
N VAL A 146 -16.31 -1.71 -1.02
CA VAL A 146 -16.72 -0.46 -0.38
C VAL A 146 -15.82 0.69 -0.84
N TRP A 147 -16.38 1.90 -0.86
CA TRP A 147 -15.70 3.13 -1.27
C TRP A 147 -14.94 3.00 -2.59
N ALA A 148 -15.53 2.32 -3.57
CA ALA A 148 -14.97 2.11 -4.89
C ALA A 148 -15.97 2.53 -5.94
N VAL A 149 -15.49 3.03 -7.08
CA VAL A 149 -16.36 3.35 -8.22
C VAL A 149 -17.08 2.08 -8.71
N ASP A 150 -16.42 0.92 -8.71
CA ASP A 150 -17.03 -0.36 -9.10
C ASP A 150 -17.93 -1.01 -8.03
N ALA A 151 -18.14 -0.38 -6.86
CA ALA A 151 -18.87 -1.02 -5.75
C ALA A 151 -20.35 -1.32 -6.08
N SER A 152 -20.98 -0.48 -6.90
CA SER A 152 -22.39 -0.62 -7.32
C SER A 152 -22.57 -1.48 -8.57
N ARG A 153 -21.49 -2.00 -9.18
CA ARG A 153 -21.56 -2.74 -10.44
C ARG A 153 -22.22 -4.12 -10.24
N PRO A 154 -23.23 -4.48 -11.05
CA PRO A 154 -23.70 -5.86 -11.15
C PRO A 154 -22.55 -6.76 -11.60
N ARG A 155 -22.25 -7.79 -10.82
CA ARG A 155 -21.14 -8.70 -11.14
C ARG A 155 -21.49 -9.52 -12.38
N PRO A 156 -20.64 -9.53 -13.42
CA PRO A 156 -20.90 -10.38 -14.58
C PRO A 156 -20.90 -11.85 -14.16
N ASP A 157 -21.78 -12.66 -14.76
CA ASP A 157 -21.92 -14.11 -14.47
C ASP A 157 -20.60 -14.89 -14.57
N ARG A 158 -19.59 -14.37 -15.27
CA ARG A 158 -18.24 -14.95 -15.33
C ARG A 158 -17.51 -14.94 -13.99
N GLU A 159 -17.86 -14.05 -13.07
CA GLU A 159 -17.40 -14.15 -11.69
C GLU A 159 -17.94 -15.41 -11.00
N ALA A 160 -19.05 -15.99 -11.44
CA ALA A 160 -19.53 -17.29 -10.91
C ALA A 160 -18.56 -18.46 -11.21
N ALA A 161 -17.53 -18.28 -12.04
CA ALA A 161 -16.53 -19.32 -12.32
C ALA A 161 -15.65 -19.68 -11.12
N VAL A 162 -15.51 -18.80 -10.12
CA VAL A 162 -14.74 -19.07 -8.90
C VAL A 162 -15.71 -19.16 -7.71
N PRO A 163 -15.69 -20.27 -6.92
CA PRO A 163 -16.57 -20.42 -5.78
C PRO A 163 -16.41 -19.31 -4.72
N ASP A 164 -17.51 -18.94 -4.06
CA ASP A 164 -17.51 -17.87 -3.05
C ASP A 164 -16.62 -18.16 -1.84
N TRP A 165 -16.56 -19.42 -1.38
CA TRP A 165 -15.67 -19.84 -0.29
C TRP A 165 -14.20 -19.55 -0.62
N LEU A 166 -13.78 -19.74 -1.88
CA LEU A 166 -12.41 -19.49 -2.31
C LEU A 166 -12.13 -18.00 -2.41
N ARG A 167 -13.09 -17.21 -2.91
CA ARG A 167 -12.99 -15.74 -2.97
C ARG A 167 -12.86 -15.12 -1.59
N THR A 168 -13.68 -15.57 -0.65
CA THR A 168 -13.65 -15.12 0.74
C THR A 168 -12.37 -15.61 1.43
N GLY A 169 -11.99 -16.87 1.21
CA GLY A 169 -10.73 -17.43 1.69
C GLY A 169 -9.50 -16.65 1.23
N LEU A 170 -9.36 -16.37 -0.08
CA LEU A 170 -8.25 -15.58 -0.63
C LEU A 170 -8.18 -14.17 -0.03
N HIS A 171 -9.34 -13.53 0.18
CA HIS A 171 -9.38 -12.22 0.81
C HIS A 171 -8.90 -12.27 2.27
N ASN A 172 -9.42 -13.20 3.07
CA ASN A 172 -9.02 -13.32 4.48
C ASN A 172 -7.57 -13.78 4.63
N VAL A 173 -7.07 -14.66 3.76
CA VAL A 173 -5.66 -15.03 3.68
C VAL A 173 -4.80 -13.82 3.33
N GLY A 174 -5.22 -13.01 2.36
CA GLY A 174 -4.53 -11.77 2.02
C GLY A 174 -4.46 -10.81 3.21
N LEU A 175 -5.58 -10.64 3.93
CA LEU A 175 -5.67 -9.78 5.11
C LEU A 175 -4.72 -10.23 6.22
N VAL A 176 -4.69 -11.53 6.52
CA VAL A 176 -3.77 -12.13 7.49
C VAL A 176 -2.32 -11.97 7.03
N GLY A 177 -2.03 -12.23 5.75
CA GLY A 177 -0.70 -12.06 5.17
C GLY A 177 -0.18 -10.63 5.30
N LEU A 178 -1.02 -9.64 4.95
CA LEU A 178 -0.70 -8.22 5.10
C LEU A 178 -0.48 -7.84 6.58
N SER A 179 -1.31 -8.36 7.48
CA SER A 179 -1.20 -8.10 8.92
C SER A 179 0.10 -8.68 9.49
N ILE A 180 0.41 -9.94 9.18
CA ILE A 180 1.67 -10.59 9.59
C ILE A 180 2.86 -9.82 9.03
N GLN A 181 2.84 -9.48 7.74
CA GLN A 181 3.91 -8.72 7.11
C GLN A 181 4.13 -7.38 7.80
N THR A 182 3.06 -6.67 8.15
CA THR A 182 3.14 -5.37 8.84
C THR A 182 3.74 -5.53 10.24
N VAL A 183 3.32 -6.55 10.98
CA VAL A 183 3.89 -6.89 12.29
C VAL A 183 5.39 -7.18 12.17
N LEU A 184 5.80 -7.96 11.17
CA LEU A 184 7.20 -8.30 10.95
C LEU A 184 8.03 -7.05 10.60
N VAL A 185 7.50 -6.15 9.77
CA VAL A 185 8.21 -4.92 9.43
C VAL A 185 8.38 -4.01 10.64
N TYR A 186 7.34 -3.85 11.47
CA TYR A 186 7.48 -3.08 12.72
C TYR A 186 8.47 -3.71 13.69
N LEU A 187 8.43 -5.03 13.85
CA LEU A 187 9.36 -5.74 14.72
C LEU A 187 10.81 -5.60 14.21
N ALA A 188 11.05 -5.81 12.92
CA ALA A 188 12.37 -5.66 12.31
C ALA A 188 12.89 -4.23 12.46
N ALA A 189 12.04 -3.23 12.18
CA ALA A 189 12.38 -1.83 12.34
C ALA A 189 12.65 -1.45 13.81
N GLY A 190 11.96 -2.08 14.76
CA GLY A 190 12.18 -1.90 16.20
C GLY A 190 13.50 -2.53 16.66
N LEU A 191 13.80 -3.75 16.21
CA LEU A 191 15.06 -4.44 16.52
C LEU A 191 16.28 -3.70 15.96
N ASP A 192 16.19 -3.24 14.72
CA ASP A 192 17.23 -2.42 14.08
C ASP A 192 17.50 -1.13 14.88
N LYS A 193 16.43 -0.43 15.29
CA LYS A 193 16.56 0.77 16.12
C LYS A 193 17.10 0.48 17.52
N VAL A 194 16.68 -0.61 18.15
CA VAL A 194 17.18 -0.99 19.48
C VAL A 194 18.69 -1.29 19.45
N ALA A 195 19.22 -1.78 18.33
CA ALA A 195 20.66 -2.01 18.17
C ALA A 195 21.48 -0.70 18.10
N ASP A 196 20.85 0.42 17.73
CA ASP A 196 21.52 1.72 17.62
C ASP A 196 21.52 2.49 18.96
N SER A 197 22.71 2.93 19.38
CA SER A 197 22.90 3.60 20.67
C SER A 197 22.16 4.95 20.79
N GLY A 198 21.90 5.64 19.68
CA GLY A 198 21.19 6.90 19.63
C GLY A 198 19.71 6.73 20.01
N TRP A 199 19.10 5.63 19.58
CA TRP A 199 17.72 5.27 19.93
C TRP A 199 17.59 4.83 21.38
N GLN A 200 18.53 4.00 21.88
CA GLN A 200 18.56 3.60 23.28
C GLN A 200 18.62 4.83 24.21
N ARG A 201 19.46 5.81 23.87
CA ARG A 201 19.63 7.05 24.63
C ARG A 201 18.52 8.09 24.42
N GLY A 202 17.53 7.84 23.55
CA GLY A 202 16.47 8.80 23.24
C GLY A 202 16.94 10.02 22.43
N THR A 203 18.13 9.95 21.82
CA THR A 203 18.75 11.06 21.09
C THR A 203 18.56 11.00 19.57
N ALA A 204 18.11 9.86 19.03
CA ALA A 204 18.05 9.61 17.59
C ALA A 204 17.27 10.67 16.80
N LEU A 205 16.06 11.03 17.25
CA LEU A 205 15.27 12.03 16.53
C LEU A 205 15.90 13.43 16.65
N TYR A 206 16.46 13.76 17.81
CA TYR A 206 17.16 15.03 18.01
C TYR A 206 18.39 15.17 17.10
N THR A 207 19.19 14.12 16.95
CA THR A 207 20.36 14.14 16.06
C THR A 207 19.94 14.17 14.60
N THR A 208 18.90 13.41 14.23
CA THR A 208 18.35 13.37 12.87
C THR A 208 17.89 14.76 12.42
N LEU A 209 17.15 15.47 13.27
CA LEU A 209 16.63 16.81 12.97
C LEU A 209 17.67 17.93 13.00
N ARG A 210 18.94 17.62 13.31
CA ARG A 210 20.07 18.56 13.20
C ARG A 210 20.89 18.37 11.93
N LEU A 211 20.71 17.27 11.21
CA LEU A 211 21.35 17.06 9.92
C LEU A 211 20.74 18.01 8.87
N PRO A 212 21.56 18.77 8.11
CA PRO A 212 21.06 19.70 7.09
C PRO A 212 20.10 19.05 6.09
N GLU A 213 20.35 17.79 5.74
CA GLU A 213 19.61 17.03 4.73
C GLU A 213 18.19 16.65 5.20
N ASN A 214 17.98 16.56 6.52
CA ASN A 214 16.71 16.15 7.14
C ASN A 214 15.88 17.35 7.65
N ARG A 215 16.18 18.56 7.16
CA ARG A 215 15.54 19.81 7.59
C ARG A 215 14.88 20.56 6.43
N PRO A 216 13.84 19.97 5.80
CA PRO A 216 13.10 20.63 4.72
C PRO A 216 12.40 21.92 5.19
N PHE A 217 12.05 21.98 6.48
CA PHE A 217 11.46 23.16 7.13
C PHE A 217 12.29 23.58 8.35
N PRO A 218 13.38 24.37 8.15
CA PRO A 218 14.34 24.66 9.22
C PRO A 218 13.69 25.23 10.49
N GLY A 219 12.74 26.16 10.36
CA GLY A 219 12.05 26.75 11.50
C GLY A 219 11.23 25.75 12.33
N LEU A 220 10.58 24.77 11.68
CA LEU A 220 9.87 23.70 12.38
C LEU A 220 10.85 22.79 13.13
N SER A 221 11.96 22.42 12.48
CA SER A 221 13.02 21.62 13.09
C SER A 221 13.66 22.34 14.28
N ASP A 222 13.85 23.66 14.22
CA ASP A 222 14.35 24.47 15.35
C ASP A 222 13.40 24.48 16.53
N VAL A 223 12.10 24.67 16.28
CA VAL A 223 11.07 24.61 17.33
C VAL A 223 11.04 23.23 17.98
N LEU A 224 11.08 22.15 17.20
CA LEU A 224 11.08 20.79 17.74
C LEU A 224 12.36 20.47 18.53
N THR A 225 13.52 20.92 18.04
CA THR A 225 14.81 20.70 18.71
C THR A 225 15.04 21.59 19.91
N SER A 226 14.18 22.59 20.15
CA SER A 226 14.18 23.40 21.39
C SER A 226 13.89 22.57 22.65
N SER A 227 13.16 21.46 22.52
CA SER A 227 12.84 20.56 23.62
C SER A 227 13.38 19.15 23.38
N SER A 228 14.58 18.88 23.90
CA SER A 228 15.20 17.56 23.85
C SER A 228 14.36 16.49 24.56
N VAL A 229 13.62 16.87 25.61
CA VAL A 229 12.75 15.96 26.37
C VAL A 229 11.62 15.43 25.50
N VAL A 230 10.92 16.31 24.75
CA VAL A 230 9.82 15.89 23.87
C VAL A 230 10.35 14.94 22.79
N LEU A 231 11.49 15.25 22.17
CA LEU A 231 12.09 14.39 21.16
C LEU A 231 12.56 13.04 21.72
N ALA A 232 13.04 12.99 22.97
CA ALA A 232 13.37 11.74 23.63
C ALA A 232 12.13 10.88 23.88
N LEU A 233 11.04 11.48 24.37
CA LEU A 233 9.76 10.78 24.57
C LEU A 233 9.21 10.22 23.26
N VAL A 234 9.25 11.00 22.17
CA VAL A 234 8.83 10.51 20.84
C VAL A 234 9.75 9.40 20.37
N THR A 235 11.08 9.52 20.54
CA THR A 235 12.04 8.47 20.16
C THR A 235 11.72 7.15 20.86
N TRP A 236 11.49 7.17 22.17
CA TRP A 236 11.12 5.97 22.92
C TRP A 236 9.71 5.47 22.62
N LEU A 237 8.74 6.36 22.36
CA LEU A 237 7.41 5.96 21.92
C LEU A 237 7.48 5.14 20.62
N VAL A 238 8.26 5.61 19.63
CA VAL A 238 8.49 4.87 18.39
C VAL A 238 9.11 3.51 18.69
N LEU A 239 10.17 3.47 19.50
CA LEU A 239 10.86 2.22 19.84
C LEU A 239 9.92 1.21 20.53
N VAL A 240 9.14 1.65 21.51
CA VAL A 240 8.19 0.80 22.25
C VAL A 240 7.10 0.29 21.31
N VAL A 241 6.48 1.16 20.52
CA VAL A 241 5.39 0.77 19.61
C VAL A 241 5.90 -0.22 18.56
N GLN A 242 7.10 -0.03 18.01
CA GLN A 242 7.66 -0.90 16.98
C GLN A 242 8.10 -2.27 17.54
N LEU A 243 8.83 -2.28 18.66
CA LEU A 243 9.33 -3.50 19.27
C LEU A 243 8.20 -4.37 19.85
N PHE A 244 7.22 -3.73 20.49
CA PHE A 244 6.10 -4.41 21.12
C PHE A 244 4.84 -4.41 20.26
N PHE A 245 4.94 -4.13 18.96
CA PHE A 245 3.76 -4.05 18.09
C PHE A 245 2.91 -5.32 18.21
N ALA A 246 3.51 -6.50 18.00
CA ALA A 246 2.82 -7.79 18.13
C ALA A 246 2.16 -8.02 19.51
N PRO A 247 2.87 -7.92 20.65
CA PRO A 247 2.26 -8.00 21.98
C PRO A 247 1.11 -6.99 22.20
N LEU A 248 1.27 -5.76 21.69
CA LEU A 248 0.25 -4.72 21.82
C LEU A 248 -1.03 -5.06 21.02
N LEU A 249 -0.97 -5.95 20.02
CA LEU A 249 -2.17 -6.39 19.29
C LEU A 249 -3.07 -7.35 20.10
N LEU A 250 -2.59 -7.92 21.21
CA LEU A 250 -3.31 -8.96 21.96
C LEU A 250 -4.56 -8.45 22.68
N SER A 251 -4.59 -7.16 23.06
CA SER A 251 -5.77 -6.53 23.65
C SER A 251 -6.35 -5.48 22.70
N ARG A 252 -7.68 -5.37 22.66
CA ARG A 252 -8.39 -4.38 21.84
C ARG A 252 -7.90 -2.95 22.13
N PHE A 253 -7.72 -2.61 23.40
CA PHE A 253 -7.27 -1.29 23.81
C PHE A 253 -5.83 -1.00 23.38
N THR A 254 -4.89 -1.90 23.69
CA THR A 254 -3.47 -1.72 23.33
C THR A 254 -3.27 -1.74 21.83
N ARG A 255 -4.08 -2.51 21.08
CA ARG A 255 -4.07 -2.55 19.61
C ARG A 255 -4.39 -1.17 19.04
N GLN A 256 -5.49 -0.57 19.49
CA GLN A 256 -5.87 0.77 19.03
C GLN A 256 -4.82 1.81 19.41
N LEU A 257 -4.30 1.75 20.65
CA LEU A 257 -3.27 2.68 21.10
C LEU A 257 -2.01 2.58 20.23
N ALA A 258 -1.56 1.36 19.93
CA ALA A 258 -0.40 1.12 19.07
C ALA A 258 -0.65 1.61 17.63
N ALA A 259 -1.80 1.27 17.04
CA ALA A 259 -2.17 1.67 15.69
C ALA A 259 -2.24 3.20 15.54
N TRP A 260 -2.97 3.88 16.43
CA TRP A 260 -3.08 5.34 16.40
C TRP A 260 -1.75 6.04 16.69
N SER A 261 -0.95 5.53 17.63
CA SER A 261 0.39 6.08 17.89
C SER A 261 1.28 5.96 16.65
N ALA A 262 1.28 4.79 16.00
CA ALA A 262 2.03 4.58 14.77
C ALA A 262 1.56 5.50 13.63
N ILE A 263 0.26 5.71 13.47
CA ILE A 263 -0.30 6.62 12.46
C ILE A 263 0.15 8.06 12.74
N VAL A 264 -0.03 8.55 13.97
CA VAL A 264 0.34 9.92 14.35
C VAL A 264 1.84 10.17 14.17
N VAL A 265 2.68 9.22 14.58
CA VAL A 265 4.14 9.31 14.37
C VAL A 265 4.48 9.37 12.88
N ASN A 266 3.87 8.53 12.04
CA ASN A 266 4.14 8.55 10.61
C ASN A 266 3.69 9.86 9.98
N LEU A 267 2.52 10.39 10.35
CA LEU A 267 2.07 11.71 9.90
C LEU A 267 2.97 12.85 10.40
N LEU A 268 3.52 12.74 11.61
CA LEU A 268 4.53 13.68 12.09
C LEU A 268 5.78 13.63 11.20
N PHE A 269 6.30 12.44 10.89
CA PHE A 269 7.46 12.28 10.01
C PHE A 269 7.17 12.71 8.57
N ALA A 270 5.93 12.51 8.09
CA ALA A 270 5.48 12.99 6.78
C ALA A 270 5.77 14.49 6.60
N VAL A 271 5.50 15.27 7.65
CA VAL A 271 5.68 16.73 7.65
C VAL A 271 7.12 17.11 8.01
N VAL A 272 7.63 16.60 9.13
CA VAL A 272 8.91 17.03 9.69
C VAL A 272 10.08 16.66 8.79
N LEU A 273 10.04 15.47 8.18
CA LEU A 273 11.09 14.96 7.29
C LEU A 273 10.74 15.11 5.81
N ALA A 274 9.62 15.77 5.47
CA ALA A 274 9.09 15.87 4.11
C ALA A 274 9.05 14.52 3.36
N ALA A 275 8.65 13.47 4.06
CA ALA A 275 8.52 12.12 3.51
C ALA A 275 7.04 11.65 3.45
N PRO A 276 6.13 12.41 2.79
CA PRO A 276 4.70 12.15 2.87
C PRO A 276 4.29 10.81 2.27
N TRP A 277 4.90 10.42 1.15
CA TRP A 277 4.54 9.20 0.43
C TRP A 277 4.95 7.94 1.19
N SER A 278 6.15 7.94 1.75
CA SER A 278 6.64 6.86 2.62
C SER A 278 5.78 6.73 3.88
N ALA A 279 5.47 7.85 4.54
CA ALA A 279 4.60 7.86 5.70
C ALA A 279 3.20 7.33 5.39
N LEU A 280 2.61 7.73 4.25
CA LEU A 280 1.32 7.24 3.80
C LEU A 280 1.32 5.74 3.55
N ALA A 281 2.40 5.17 3.01
CA ALA A 281 2.52 3.72 2.82
C ALA A 281 2.48 2.95 4.14
N PHE A 282 3.19 3.45 5.18
CA PHE A 282 3.11 2.87 6.52
C PHE A 282 1.70 3.00 7.10
N VAL A 283 1.11 4.21 7.06
CA VAL A 283 -0.26 4.43 7.54
C VAL A 283 -1.25 3.49 6.84
N ALA A 284 -1.10 3.27 5.53
CA ALA A 284 -1.97 2.40 4.74
C ALA A 284 -2.00 0.96 5.25
N VAL A 285 -0.87 0.42 5.73
CA VAL A 285 -0.84 -0.93 6.28
C VAL A 285 -1.20 -0.97 7.77
N THR A 286 -1.03 0.14 8.50
CA THR A 286 -1.43 0.26 9.91
C THR A 286 -2.95 0.35 10.10
N VAL A 287 -3.69 0.96 9.17
CA VAL A 287 -5.14 1.16 9.31
C VAL A 287 -5.92 -0.16 9.41
N VAL A 288 -5.35 -1.28 8.97
CA VAL A 288 -5.90 -2.63 9.12
C VAL A 288 -6.07 -3.05 10.59
N PHE A 289 -5.31 -2.43 11.51
CA PHE A 289 -5.39 -2.73 12.94
C PHE A 289 -6.37 -1.82 13.70
N ILE A 290 -7.04 -0.88 13.01
CA ILE A 290 -8.13 -0.09 13.58
C ILE A 290 -9.41 -0.95 13.59
N ASP A 291 -10.19 -0.83 14.65
CA ASP A 291 -11.42 -1.61 14.84
C ASP A 291 -12.48 -1.36 13.77
N ASP A 292 -13.17 -2.44 13.37
CA ASP A 292 -14.26 -2.41 12.39
C ASP A 292 -15.41 -1.47 12.82
N ASP A 293 -15.76 -1.41 14.11
CA ASP A 293 -16.79 -0.49 14.63
C ASP A 293 -16.49 0.99 14.30
N TRP A 294 -15.21 1.38 14.29
CA TRP A 294 -14.80 2.75 13.93
C TRP A 294 -15.01 3.02 12.44
N TRP A 295 -14.82 1.98 11.63
CA TRP A 295 -15.00 2.03 10.19
C TRP A 295 -16.45 2.06 9.79
N GLU A 296 -17.33 1.27 10.40
CA GLU A 296 -18.76 1.22 10.09
C GLU A 296 -19.43 2.58 10.29
N ASP A 297 -19.20 3.24 11.43
CA ASP A 297 -19.73 4.57 11.75
C ASP A 297 -19.30 5.66 10.75
N ARG A 298 -18.14 5.50 10.09
CA ARG A 298 -17.66 6.41 9.05
C ARG A 298 -17.99 5.94 7.63
N GLY A 299 -18.17 4.64 7.44
CA GLY A 299 -18.61 3.98 6.22
C GLY A 299 -19.87 4.63 5.69
N GLU A 300 -20.88 4.70 6.55
CA GLU A 300 -22.19 5.30 6.24
C GLU A 300 -22.07 6.77 5.83
N ARG A 301 -21.34 7.58 6.63
CA ARG A 301 -21.17 9.02 6.34
C ARG A 301 -20.43 9.32 5.04
N VAL A 302 -19.43 8.49 4.70
CA VAL A 302 -18.66 8.63 3.47
C VAL A 302 -19.49 8.18 2.27
N ALA A 303 -20.23 7.08 2.42
CA ALA A 303 -21.11 6.56 1.39
C ALA A 303 -22.18 7.61 1.02
N ASP A 304 -22.86 8.20 2.01
CA ASP A 304 -23.88 9.24 1.82
C ASP A 304 -23.39 10.45 1.00
N ARG A 305 -22.10 10.79 1.12
CA ARG A 305 -21.48 11.90 0.37
C ARG A 305 -20.94 11.49 -0.99
N MET A 306 -20.48 10.25 -1.15
CA MET A 306 -19.87 9.78 -2.40
C MET A 306 -20.88 9.27 -3.43
N PHE A 307 -22.02 8.73 -3.01
CA PHE A 307 -23.02 8.18 -3.93
C PHE A 307 -23.44 9.15 -5.07
N PRO A 308 -23.72 10.44 -4.82
CA PRO A 308 -24.13 11.37 -5.89
C PRO A 308 -23.06 11.61 -6.96
N VAL A 309 -21.78 11.65 -6.57
CA VAL A 309 -20.65 11.89 -7.48
C VAL A 309 -20.32 10.63 -8.27
N THR A 310 -20.43 9.47 -7.60
CA THR A 310 -20.14 8.17 -8.21
C THR A 310 -21.19 7.87 -9.27
N ASP A 311 -22.49 8.02 -8.96
CA ASP A 311 -23.59 7.78 -9.91
C ASP A 311 -23.48 8.66 -11.16
N TRP A 312 -23.18 9.95 -11.00
CA TRP A 312 -22.97 10.85 -12.14
C TRP A 312 -21.79 10.41 -13.04
N PHE A 313 -20.69 9.98 -12.44
CA PHE A 313 -19.52 9.52 -13.18
C PHE A 313 -19.80 8.18 -13.90
N LEU A 314 -20.48 7.26 -13.18
CA LEU A 314 -20.89 5.95 -13.67
C LEU A 314 -21.74 6.11 -14.95
N ASP A 315 -22.80 6.91 -14.89
CA ASP A 315 -23.72 7.13 -16.01
C ASP A 315 -23.03 7.71 -17.25
N ARG A 316 -22.02 8.57 -17.05
CA ARG A 316 -21.38 9.32 -18.13
C ARG A 316 -20.30 8.53 -18.86
N TRP A 317 -19.50 7.74 -18.14
CA TRP A 317 -18.26 7.17 -18.67
C TRP A 317 -18.27 5.65 -18.83
N TYR A 318 -19.05 4.90 -18.04
CA TYR A 318 -19.07 3.44 -18.14
C TYR A 318 -19.54 2.90 -19.48
N PRO A 319 -20.56 3.48 -20.16
CA PRO A 319 -20.98 3.00 -21.47
C PRO A 319 -19.87 3.10 -22.53
N VAL A 320 -18.92 4.02 -22.36
CA VAL A 320 -17.78 4.20 -23.27
C VAL A 320 -16.69 3.19 -22.95
N VAL A 321 -16.39 3.00 -21.67
CA VAL A 321 -15.37 2.06 -21.20
C VAL A 321 -15.78 0.62 -21.47
N ASP A 322 -17.00 0.21 -21.16
CA ASP A 322 -17.47 -1.16 -21.40
C ASP A 322 -17.43 -1.50 -22.90
N ARG A 323 -17.74 -0.54 -23.78
CA ARG A 323 -17.56 -0.73 -25.23
C ARG A 323 -16.11 -0.98 -25.65
N VAL A 324 -15.16 -0.30 -25.02
CA VAL A 324 -13.72 -0.50 -25.29
C VAL A 324 -13.23 -1.81 -24.68
N ALA A 325 -13.67 -2.14 -23.47
CA ALA A 325 -13.34 -3.38 -22.79
C ALA A 325 -13.91 -4.60 -23.53
N ASP A 326 -15.17 -4.56 -23.96
CA ASP A 326 -15.80 -5.62 -24.75
C ASP A 326 -15.09 -5.81 -26.08
N ALA A 327 -14.66 -4.72 -26.74
CA ALA A 327 -13.86 -4.79 -27.96
C ALA A 327 -12.48 -5.43 -27.71
N TRP A 328 -11.81 -5.07 -26.61
CA TRP A 328 -10.53 -5.68 -26.22
C TRP A 328 -10.68 -7.16 -25.85
N PHE A 329 -11.73 -7.50 -25.09
CA PHE A 329 -11.99 -8.88 -24.70
C PHE A 329 -12.38 -9.75 -25.89
N ALA A 330 -13.15 -9.23 -26.85
CA ALA A 330 -13.43 -9.91 -28.11
C ALA A 330 -12.14 -10.21 -28.89
N VAL A 331 -11.17 -9.30 -28.88
CA VAL A 331 -9.85 -9.53 -29.48
C VAL A 331 -9.06 -10.59 -28.70
N THR A 332 -9.04 -10.54 -27.36
CA THR A 332 -8.31 -11.55 -26.57
C THR A 332 -8.94 -12.94 -26.64
N ASP A 333 -10.27 -13.05 -26.67
CA ASP A 333 -10.97 -14.32 -26.85
C ASP A 333 -10.79 -14.85 -28.27
N PHE A 334 -10.79 -13.98 -29.29
CA PHE A 334 -10.43 -14.36 -30.65
C PHE A 334 -9.00 -14.91 -30.71
N VAL A 335 -8.02 -14.24 -30.10
CA VAL A 335 -6.63 -14.69 -30.02
C VAL A 335 -6.53 -16.02 -29.25
N ARG A 336 -7.24 -16.16 -28.13
CA ARG A 336 -7.25 -17.38 -27.32
C ARG A 336 -7.86 -18.57 -28.07
N VAL A 337 -8.99 -18.36 -28.76
CA VAL A 337 -9.66 -19.39 -29.57
C VAL A 337 -8.83 -19.77 -30.79
N THR A 338 -8.10 -18.84 -31.39
CA THR A 338 -7.32 -19.09 -32.61
C THR A 338 -5.96 -19.74 -32.31
N ILE A 339 -5.35 -19.43 -31.17
CA ILE A 339 -4.01 -19.94 -30.79
C ILE A 339 -4.09 -21.25 -29.99
N PHE A 340 -5.08 -21.42 -29.10
CA PHE A 340 -5.17 -22.61 -28.22
C PHE A 340 -6.08 -23.74 -28.74
N ARG A 341 -6.56 -23.68 -29.98
CA ARG A 341 -7.30 -24.78 -30.65
C ARG A 341 -6.55 -25.40 -31.84
N ARG A 342 -5.24 -25.19 -31.97
CA ARG A 342 -4.40 -25.97 -32.89
C ARG A 342 -3.63 -27.05 -32.16
#